data_AF-A0A959BXC6-F1
#
_entry.id   AF-A0A959BXC6-F1
#
_cell.length_a   1.000
_cell.length_b   1.000
_cell.length_c   1.000
_cell.angle_alpha   90.00
_cell.angle_beta   90.00
_cell.angle_gamma   90.00
#
_symmetry.space_group_name_H-M   'P 1'
#
loop_
_entity.id
_entity.type
_entity.pdbx_description
1 polymer ?
#
loop_
_entity_poly.entity_id
_entity_poly.type
_entity_poly.pdbx_seq_one_letter_code
_entity_poly.pdbx_strand_id
1 'polypeptide(L)'
;MKNNIRIPLIILLALIAAWFGYDMARLGQAKQLWGYRPLFCFLAAWGVIVLLRTYRYAKWPQRWRWLGLSTLSGILLGVGFPDIIPVPWLMFIGFVPLLIVEREVAEARKGAARGEVMRYAYNTFVLWNVITTYWVANTAFVAGVFAIWVNALLMCIPFVLYHQTRQVMPKLGYLAFIAYWLVFEYIHLRWELTWPWLTLGNSFAEFPSWVQWYEYTGVFGGGLWILGANILALRLWSAWREKAGSLLRPALRLLALIAIPVIVSLVIYSRYEEQGKPRQVVVVQPNFEPHYEKFDIPEGVQIGRFLELSGQAVNEQTDYLVFPETSFGFVETSSINSYAAVQRIRQYFKDYPKLHIVTGVDAYHVFRPGEPHSRAVRESVRGPGDTMYYEVLNAAIQISIGSDEVPVYRKSKLVPGPEIFPYSRVFFFLKPLVDRLEGTVAGVGTQPQRSVLSSEAGEIAPAICYESIFGEYVTGYVRKGAQAIFIMTNDGWWDNTAGHRQHLHFASLRAIEARRDIARSANTGVSAFINQRGDILQATHYDEAAAIKGTIRFNDTITFYVRWGDIIGRIALFAVILLLLNTFVKGIVQRDKY
;
A
#
# COMPACT_ATOMS: atom_id res chain seq x y z
N MET A 1 -27.63 -25.97 -2.04
CA MET A 1 -28.73 -25.01 -2.26
C MET A 1 -29.62 -25.51 -3.39
N LYS A 2 -30.94 -25.55 -3.20
CA LYS A 2 -31.91 -26.00 -4.23
C LYS A 2 -31.92 -25.00 -5.41
N ASN A 3 -32.15 -25.49 -6.63
CA ASN A 3 -32.18 -24.65 -7.84
C ASN A 3 -33.18 -23.48 -7.73
N ASN A 4 -34.32 -23.73 -7.07
CA ASN A 4 -35.39 -22.75 -6.86
C ASN A 4 -34.97 -21.54 -6.00
N ILE A 5 -33.87 -21.64 -5.24
CA ILE A 5 -33.31 -20.51 -4.47
C ILE A 5 -32.09 -19.94 -5.20
N ARG A 6 -31.27 -20.83 -5.78
CA ARG A 6 -30.02 -20.43 -6.44
C ARG A 6 -30.25 -19.53 -7.64
N ILE A 7 -31.16 -19.91 -8.53
CA ILE A 7 -31.37 -19.17 -9.79
C ILE A 7 -31.90 -17.76 -9.51
N PRO A 8 -32.93 -17.56 -8.66
CA PRO A 8 -33.36 -16.22 -8.27
C PRO A 8 -32.23 -15.38 -7.66
N LEU A 9 -31.39 -15.97 -6.80
CA LEU A 9 -30.26 -15.27 -6.20
C LEU A 9 -29.20 -14.84 -7.24
N ILE A 10 -28.91 -15.70 -8.23
CA ILE A 10 -28.02 -15.34 -9.34
C ILE A 10 -28.59 -14.17 -10.12
N ILE A 11 -29.89 -14.20 -10.44
CA ILE A 11 -30.55 -13.12 -11.17
C ILE A 11 -30.50 -11.82 -10.36
N LEU A 12 -30.83 -11.86 -9.07
CA LEU A 12 -30.77 -10.70 -8.19
C LEU A 12 -29.36 -10.08 -8.14
N LEU A 13 -28.32 -10.89 -7.91
CA LEU A 13 -26.94 -10.39 -7.87
C LEU A 13 -26.47 -9.87 -9.23
N ALA A 14 -26.89 -10.50 -10.34
CA ALA A 14 -26.58 -10.02 -11.68
C ALA A 14 -27.24 -8.67 -11.96
N LEU A 15 -28.49 -8.48 -11.53
CA LEU A 15 -29.19 -7.19 -11.62
C LEU A 15 -28.50 -6.11 -10.77
N ILE A 16 -28.06 -6.45 -9.56
CA ILE A 16 -27.31 -5.52 -8.70
C ILE A 16 -25.99 -5.12 -9.37
N ALA A 17 -25.21 -6.08 -9.88
CA ALA A 17 -23.96 -5.79 -10.57
C ALA A 17 -24.18 -4.92 -11.83
N ALA A 18 -25.20 -5.25 -12.62
CA ALA A 18 -25.56 -4.48 -13.81
C ALA A 18 -26.02 -3.06 -13.47
N TRP A 19 -26.81 -2.89 -12.39
CA TRP A 19 -27.29 -1.60 -11.94
C TRP A 19 -26.13 -0.70 -11.47
N PHE A 20 -25.23 -1.22 -10.62
CA PHE A 20 -24.05 -0.45 -10.21
C PHE A 20 -23.12 -0.14 -11.39
N GLY A 21 -22.95 -1.08 -12.34
CA GLY A 21 -22.20 -0.83 -13.57
C GLY A 21 -22.81 0.30 -14.41
N TYR A 22 -24.13 0.30 -14.58
CA TYR A 22 -24.86 1.36 -15.27
C TYR A 22 -24.74 2.71 -14.52
N ASP A 23 -24.89 2.73 -13.20
CA ASP A 23 -24.80 3.95 -12.41
C ASP A 23 -23.39 4.57 -12.47
N MET A 24 -22.33 3.75 -12.38
CA MET A 24 -20.95 4.22 -12.57
C MET A 24 -20.73 4.81 -13.97
N ALA A 25 -21.26 4.17 -15.03
CA ALA A 25 -21.17 4.71 -16.39
C ALA A 25 -21.90 6.07 -16.53
N ARG A 26 -23.10 6.18 -15.92
CA ARG A 26 -23.88 7.43 -15.88
C ARG A 26 -23.12 8.54 -15.16
N LEU A 27 -22.51 8.24 -14.01
CA LEU A 27 -21.74 9.21 -13.23
C LEU A 27 -20.48 9.65 -13.96
N GLY A 28 -19.76 8.72 -14.60
CA GLY A 28 -18.59 9.05 -15.41
C GLY A 28 -18.93 10.02 -16.55
N GLN A 29 -20.06 9.82 -17.24
CA GLN A 29 -20.55 10.77 -18.26
C GLN A 29 -20.91 12.14 -17.68
N ALA A 30 -21.38 12.18 -16.43
CA ALA A 30 -21.69 13.41 -15.71
C ALA A 30 -20.48 14.04 -15.00
N LYS A 31 -19.26 13.49 -15.18
CA LYS A 31 -18.04 13.89 -14.45
C LYS A 31 -18.24 13.86 -12.92
N GLN A 32 -18.82 12.78 -12.41
CA GLN A 32 -19.10 12.57 -10.99
C GLN A 32 -18.39 11.31 -10.46
N LEU A 33 -17.97 11.38 -9.20
CA LEU A 33 -17.21 10.34 -8.51
C LEU A 33 -18.05 9.07 -8.22
N TRP A 34 -17.40 7.91 -8.20
CA TRP A 34 -18.06 6.61 -8.04
C TRP A 34 -18.24 6.22 -6.57
N GLY A 35 -17.29 6.56 -5.70
CA GLY A 35 -17.32 6.25 -4.27
C GLY A 35 -17.32 4.75 -4.00
N TYR A 36 -18.34 4.25 -3.29
CA TYR A 36 -18.44 2.83 -2.87
C TYR A 36 -19.05 1.90 -3.93
N ARG A 37 -19.47 2.41 -5.10
CA ARG A 37 -20.15 1.63 -6.13
C ARG A 37 -19.33 0.43 -6.64
N PRO A 38 -18.00 0.53 -6.85
CA PRO A 38 -17.22 -0.64 -7.28
C PRO A 38 -17.25 -1.78 -6.26
N LEU A 39 -17.31 -1.50 -4.95
CA LEU A 39 -17.42 -2.53 -3.91
C LEU A 39 -18.65 -3.41 -4.15
N PHE A 40 -19.81 -2.79 -4.27
CA PHE A 40 -21.07 -3.51 -4.45
C PHE A 40 -21.13 -4.20 -5.82
N CYS A 41 -20.63 -3.56 -6.87
CA CYS A 41 -20.51 -4.16 -8.20
C CYS A 41 -19.67 -5.44 -8.16
N PHE A 42 -18.47 -5.38 -7.56
CA PHE A 42 -17.55 -6.51 -7.48
C PHE A 42 -18.05 -7.63 -6.58
N LEU A 43 -18.64 -7.32 -5.42
CA LEU A 43 -19.23 -8.33 -4.53
C LEU A 43 -20.39 -9.07 -5.23
N ALA A 44 -21.27 -8.34 -5.91
CA ALA A 44 -22.39 -8.93 -6.63
C ALA A 44 -21.92 -9.79 -7.82
N ALA A 45 -20.97 -9.27 -8.62
CA ALA A 45 -20.38 -10.02 -9.73
C ALA A 45 -19.64 -11.29 -9.27
N TRP A 46 -18.86 -11.19 -8.19
CA TRP A 46 -18.18 -12.36 -7.62
C TRP A 46 -19.18 -13.38 -7.06
N GLY A 47 -20.25 -12.91 -6.40
CA GLY A 47 -21.35 -13.76 -5.95
C GLY A 47 -22.00 -14.55 -7.09
N VAL A 48 -22.27 -13.90 -8.23
CA VAL A 48 -22.74 -14.58 -9.46
C VAL A 48 -21.74 -15.65 -9.92
N ILE A 49 -20.46 -15.32 -10.01
CA ILE A 49 -19.41 -16.28 -10.44
C ILE A 49 -19.35 -17.50 -9.51
N VAL A 50 -19.35 -17.27 -8.20
CA VAL A 50 -19.35 -18.33 -7.19
C VAL A 50 -20.58 -19.21 -7.36
N LEU A 51 -21.77 -18.62 -7.45
CA LEU A 51 -23.04 -19.32 -7.58
C LEU A 51 -23.16 -20.09 -8.90
N LEU A 52 -22.70 -19.56 -10.03
CA LEU A 52 -22.66 -20.30 -11.31
C LEU A 52 -21.70 -21.48 -11.23
N ARG A 53 -20.54 -21.30 -10.58
CA ARG A 53 -19.57 -22.38 -10.35
C ARG A 53 -20.01 -23.36 -9.26
N THR A 54 -21.13 -23.13 -8.57
CA THR A 54 -21.63 -24.06 -7.54
C THR A 54 -21.95 -25.44 -8.09
N TYR A 55 -22.35 -25.62 -9.35
CA TYR A 55 -22.55 -26.98 -9.90
C TYR A 55 -21.25 -27.82 -9.86
N ARG A 56 -20.08 -27.19 -10.03
CA ARG A 56 -18.76 -27.80 -9.83
C ARG A 56 -18.34 -27.91 -8.35
N TYR A 57 -18.91 -27.10 -7.46
CA TYR A 57 -18.71 -27.20 -6.00
C TYR A 57 -19.69 -28.21 -5.35
N ALA A 58 -20.88 -28.47 -5.91
CA ALA A 58 -22.03 -28.96 -5.16
C ALA A 58 -22.32 -30.47 -5.27
N LYS A 59 -21.44 -31.27 -5.90
CA LYS A 59 -21.65 -32.73 -5.96
C LYS A 59 -21.64 -33.40 -4.57
N TRP A 60 -21.06 -32.77 -3.54
CA TRP A 60 -20.89 -33.32 -2.20
C TRP A 60 -21.16 -32.27 -1.11
N PRO A 61 -21.88 -32.60 -0.01
CA PRO A 61 -22.19 -31.65 1.08
C PRO A 61 -20.96 -30.95 1.66
N GLN A 62 -19.83 -31.66 1.75
CA GLN A 62 -18.60 -31.14 2.34
C GLN A 62 -18.00 -29.95 1.56
N ARG A 63 -18.20 -29.90 0.24
CA ARG A 63 -17.71 -28.80 -0.59
C ARG A 63 -18.50 -27.50 -0.38
N TRP A 64 -19.78 -27.58 0.01
CA TRP A 64 -20.56 -26.40 0.40
C TRP A 64 -20.04 -25.81 1.72
N ARG A 65 -19.71 -26.66 2.67
CA ARG A 65 -19.07 -26.24 3.92
C ARG A 65 -17.72 -25.58 3.63
N TRP A 66 -16.90 -26.15 2.74
CA TRP A 66 -15.61 -25.55 2.37
C TRP A 66 -15.75 -24.19 1.69
N LEU A 67 -16.76 -24.03 0.83
CA LEU A 67 -17.07 -22.73 0.23
C LEU A 67 -17.51 -21.72 1.30
N GLY A 68 -18.37 -22.13 2.25
CA GLY A 68 -18.79 -21.27 3.36
C GLY A 68 -17.61 -20.84 4.24
N LEU A 69 -16.71 -21.77 4.57
CA LEU A 69 -15.50 -21.48 5.35
C LEU A 69 -14.53 -20.56 4.59
N SER A 70 -14.31 -20.78 3.29
CA SER A 70 -13.41 -19.91 2.53
C SER A 70 -13.98 -18.51 2.33
N THR A 71 -15.30 -18.39 2.13
CA THR A 71 -16.00 -17.09 2.13
C THR A 71 -15.88 -16.40 3.48
N LEU A 72 -16.10 -17.11 4.58
CA LEU A 72 -15.93 -16.56 5.93
C LEU A 72 -14.50 -16.05 6.16
N SER A 73 -13.49 -16.80 5.73
CA SER A 73 -12.09 -16.36 5.80
C SER A 73 -11.86 -15.04 5.06
N GLY A 74 -12.40 -14.90 3.83
CA GLY A 74 -12.25 -13.69 3.03
C GLY A 74 -12.93 -12.47 3.66
N ILE A 75 -14.11 -12.67 4.26
CA ILE A 75 -14.82 -11.63 4.99
C ILE A 75 -14.07 -11.23 6.27
N LEU A 76 -13.60 -12.20 7.07
CA LEU A 76 -12.86 -11.90 8.29
C LEU A 76 -11.56 -11.13 8.02
N LEU A 77 -10.83 -11.50 6.97
CA LEU A 77 -9.63 -10.77 6.54
C LEU A 77 -9.97 -9.39 5.96
N GLY A 78 -11.07 -9.28 5.21
CA GLY A 78 -11.50 -8.00 4.62
C GLY A 78 -11.99 -6.99 5.65
N VAL A 79 -12.87 -7.43 6.54
CA VAL A 79 -13.41 -6.63 7.65
C VAL A 79 -12.33 -6.38 8.69
N GLY A 80 -11.44 -7.34 8.96
CA GLY A 80 -10.34 -7.14 9.91
C GLY A 80 -9.28 -6.14 9.45
N PHE A 81 -9.27 -5.78 8.17
CA PHE A 81 -8.32 -4.81 7.61
C PHE A 81 -8.81 -3.37 7.83
N PRO A 82 -7.91 -2.37 7.91
CA PRO A 82 -8.25 -0.97 8.09
C PRO A 82 -9.36 -0.43 7.18
N ASP A 83 -10.11 0.52 7.74
CA ASP A 83 -11.07 1.46 7.19
C ASP A 83 -12.56 1.11 7.23
N ILE A 84 -13.00 0.02 6.58
CA ILE A 84 -14.44 -0.20 6.37
C ILE A 84 -15.17 -0.49 7.68
N ILE A 85 -14.68 -1.47 8.45
CA ILE A 85 -15.14 -1.80 9.80
C ILE A 85 -13.89 -2.32 10.53
N PRO A 86 -12.99 -1.44 11.00
CA PRO A 86 -11.66 -1.82 11.45
C PRO A 86 -11.71 -2.64 12.75
N VAL A 87 -11.87 -3.96 12.62
CA VAL A 87 -11.84 -4.90 13.75
C VAL A 87 -10.56 -5.73 13.66
N PRO A 88 -9.40 -5.18 14.06
CA PRO A 88 -8.08 -5.80 13.84
C PRO A 88 -7.95 -7.18 14.49
N TRP A 89 -8.71 -7.47 15.55
CA TRP A 89 -8.75 -8.77 16.19
C TRP A 89 -9.18 -9.91 15.26
N LEU A 90 -10.01 -9.61 14.24
CA LEU A 90 -10.43 -10.60 13.24
C LEU A 90 -9.24 -11.12 12.43
N MET A 91 -8.18 -10.33 12.26
CA MET A 91 -6.98 -10.78 11.54
C MET A 91 -6.32 -11.99 12.23
N PHE A 92 -6.36 -12.08 13.56
CA PHE A 92 -5.79 -13.21 14.31
C PHE A 92 -6.53 -14.54 14.11
N ILE A 93 -7.74 -14.50 13.55
CA ILE A 93 -8.55 -15.68 13.25
C ILE A 93 -8.96 -15.78 11.77
N GLY A 94 -8.59 -14.79 10.94
CA GLY A 94 -9.08 -14.64 9.58
C GLY A 94 -8.70 -15.79 8.65
N PHE A 95 -7.53 -16.42 8.83
CA PHE A 95 -7.11 -17.59 8.08
C PHE A 95 -7.64 -18.91 8.66
N VAL A 96 -8.14 -18.95 9.90
CA VAL A 96 -8.57 -20.20 10.55
C VAL A 96 -9.59 -20.97 9.69
N PRO A 97 -10.67 -20.35 9.16
CA PRO A 97 -11.62 -21.09 8.32
C PRO A 97 -10.99 -21.68 7.05
N LEU A 98 -10.08 -20.95 6.38
CA LEU A 98 -9.39 -21.45 5.19
C LEU A 98 -8.39 -22.57 5.54
N LEU A 99 -7.70 -22.47 6.68
CA LEU A 99 -6.81 -23.53 7.17
C LEU A 99 -7.58 -24.81 7.54
N ILE A 100 -8.82 -24.69 8.01
CA ILE A 100 -9.72 -25.84 8.19
C ILE A 100 -10.03 -26.51 6.85
N VAL A 101 -10.33 -25.71 5.81
CA VAL A 101 -10.55 -26.25 4.46
C VAL A 101 -9.31 -27.00 3.97
N GLU A 102 -8.12 -26.41 4.08
CA GLU A 102 -6.89 -27.06 3.67
C GLU A 102 -6.64 -28.36 4.43
N ARG A 103 -6.85 -28.38 5.76
CA ARG A 103 -6.72 -29.59 6.58
C ARG A 103 -7.66 -30.70 6.12
N GLU A 104 -8.94 -30.39 5.91
CA GLU A 104 -9.93 -31.39 5.49
C GLU A 104 -9.66 -31.90 4.07
N VAL A 105 -9.22 -31.03 3.16
CA VAL A 105 -8.83 -31.42 1.78
C VAL A 105 -7.57 -32.31 1.81
N ALA A 106 -6.59 -31.96 2.64
CA ALA A 106 -5.35 -32.72 2.81
C ALA A 106 -5.58 -34.13 3.39
N GLU A 107 -6.57 -34.28 4.28
CA GLU A 107 -6.92 -35.56 4.91
C GLU A 107 -7.82 -36.43 4.01
N ALA A 108 -8.67 -35.83 3.17
CA ALA A 108 -9.65 -36.54 2.35
C ALA A 108 -9.06 -37.34 1.17
N ARG A 109 -7.87 -37.00 0.66
CA ARG A 109 -7.20 -37.71 -0.45
C ARG A 109 -5.68 -37.73 -0.28
N LYS A 110 -5.05 -38.91 -0.25
CA LYS A 110 -3.59 -39.03 -0.45
C LYS A 110 -3.23 -38.49 -1.85
N GLY A 111 -2.36 -37.48 -1.92
CA GLY A 111 -2.05 -36.76 -3.17
C GLY A 111 -3.05 -35.65 -3.54
N ALA A 112 -3.82 -35.14 -2.56
CA ALA A 112 -4.90 -34.16 -2.70
C ALA A 112 -4.62 -33.06 -3.74
N ALA A 113 -5.53 -32.97 -4.72
CA ALA A 113 -5.37 -32.14 -5.90
C ALA A 113 -5.21 -30.66 -5.51
N ARG A 114 -4.00 -30.13 -5.71
CA ARG A 114 -3.62 -28.70 -5.56
C ARG A 114 -4.70 -27.73 -6.05
N GLY A 115 -5.42 -28.10 -7.12
CA GLY A 115 -6.53 -27.33 -7.68
C GLY A 115 -7.75 -27.15 -6.77
N GLU A 116 -8.08 -28.10 -5.89
CA GLU A 116 -9.19 -27.92 -4.93
C GLU A 116 -8.82 -26.87 -3.88
N VAL A 117 -7.63 -26.97 -3.28
CA VAL A 117 -7.15 -25.97 -2.30
C VAL A 117 -7.05 -24.59 -2.94
N MET A 118 -6.45 -24.49 -4.14
CA MET A 118 -6.34 -23.26 -4.90
C MET A 118 -7.70 -22.60 -5.14
N ARG A 119 -8.72 -23.39 -5.44
CA ARG A 119 -10.07 -22.90 -5.73
C ARG A 119 -10.73 -22.21 -4.53
N TYR A 120 -10.59 -22.79 -3.33
CA TYR A 120 -11.12 -22.17 -2.11
C TYR A 120 -10.26 -21.01 -1.63
N ALA A 121 -8.92 -21.13 -1.73
CA ALA A 121 -8.00 -20.03 -1.43
C ALA A 121 -8.25 -18.81 -2.31
N TYR A 122 -8.47 -19.02 -3.61
CA TYR A 122 -8.80 -17.94 -4.55
C TYR A 122 -10.10 -17.24 -4.20
N ASN A 123 -11.13 -17.98 -3.74
CA ASN A 123 -12.35 -17.36 -3.23
C ASN A 123 -12.10 -16.47 -2.00
N THR A 124 -11.30 -16.95 -1.05
CA THR A 124 -10.89 -16.16 0.12
C THR A 124 -10.17 -14.88 -0.30
N PHE A 125 -9.18 -14.99 -1.17
CA PHE A 125 -8.33 -13.86 -1.53
C PHE A 125 -9.01 -12.86 -2.46
N VAL A 126 -9.91 -13.29 -3.35
CA VAL A 126 -10.74 -12.35 -4.12
C VAL A 126 -11.64 -11.55 -3.20
N LEU A 127 -12.34 -12.20 -2.26
CA LEU A 127 -13.19 -11.48 -1.30
C LEU A 127 -12.38 -10.52 -0.42
N TRP A 128 -11.21 -10.94 0.06
CA TRP A 128 -10.33 -10.07 0.83
C TRP A 128 -9.91 -8.84 0.01
N ASN A 129 -9.44 -9.02 -1.23
CA ASN A 129 -9.06 -7.89 -2.10
C ASN A 129 -10.26 -7.00 -2.45
N VAL A 130 -11.42 -7.56 -2.77
CA VAL A 130 -12.63 -6.76 -3.08
C VAL A 130 -13.02 -5.91 -1.88
N ILE A 131 -13.09 -6.49 -0.68
CA ILE A 131 -13.49 -5.73 0.51
C ILE A 131 -12.47 -4.63 0.81
N THR A 132 -11.17 -4.90 0.69
CA THR A 132 -10.13 -3.97 1.17
C THR A 132 -9.67 -2.93 0.15
N THR A 133 -9.71 -3.27 -1.14
CA THR A 133 -9.09 -2.47 -2.21
C THR A 133 -10.01 -2.24 -3.41
N TYR A 134 -11.34 -2.30 -3.25
CA TYR A 134 -12.28 -1.97 -4.35
C TYR A 134 -12.05 -0.57 -4.93
N TRP A 135 -11.61 0.37 -4.08
CA TRP A 135 -11.47 1.79 -4.40
C TRP A 135 -10.45 2.07 -5.50
N VAL A 136 -9.56 1.12 -5.80
CA VAL A 136 -8.65 1.19 -6.95
C VAL A 136 -9.40 1.34 -8.27
N ALA A 137 -10.62 0.80 -8.33
CA ALA A 137 -11.48 0.95 -9.49
C ALA A 137 -11.96 2.39 -9.70
N ASN A 138 -11.98 3.24 -8.65
CA ASN A 138 -12.35 4.66 -8.80
C ASN A 138 -11.36 5.41 -9.69
N THR A 139 -10.07 5.05 -9.66
CA THR A 139 -9.07 5.60 -10.58
C THR A 139 -9.26 5.10 -12.00
N ALA A 140 -9.37 3.78 -12.17
CA ALA A 140 -9.65 3.16 -13.45
C ALA A 140 -10.28 1.78 -13.25
N PHE A 141 -11.50 1.58 -13.73
CA PHE A 141 -12.27 0.34 -13.50
C PHE A 141 -11.50 -0.92 -13.88
N VAL A 142 -10.91 -0.94 -15.08
CA VAL A 142 -10.17 -2.10 -15.60
C VAL A 142 -8.91 -2.36 -14.79
N ALA A 143 -8.20 -1.31 -14.35
CA ALA A 143 -7.03 -1.45 -13.49
C ALA A 143 -7.43 -2.04 -12.12
N GLY A 144 -8.55 -1.60 -11.55
CA GLY A 144 -9.11 -2.18 -10.32
C GLY A 144 -9.46 -3.67 -10.45
N VAL A 145 -10.11 -4.06 -11.56
CA VAL A 145 -10.37 -5.48 -11.87
C VAL A 145 -9.08 -6.27 -12.03
N PHE A 146 -8.08 -5.72 -12.72
CA PHE A 146 -6.79 -6.39 -12.85
C PHE A 146 -6.10 -6.58 -11.49
N ALA A 147 -5.96 -5.50 -10.72
CA ALA A 147 -5.27 -5.50 -9.43
C ALA A 147 -5.88 -6.52 -8.47
N ILE A 148 -7.20 -6.51 -8.27
CA ILE A 148 -7.90 -7.38 -7.32
C ILE A 148 -7.77 -8.85 -7.71
N TRP A 149 -8.06 -9.21 -8.97
CA TRP A 149 -8.11 -10.62 -9.39
C TRP A 149 -6.72 -11.22 -9.60
N VAL A 150 -5.77 -10.44 -10.15
CA VAL A 150 -4.39 -10.92 -10.31
C VAL A 150 -3.70 -11.02 -8.96
N ASN A 151 -3.85 -10.04 -8.07
CA ASN A 151 -3.25 -10.13 -6.74
C ASN A 151 -3.83 -11.32 -5.95
N ALA A 152 -5.15 -11.54 -5.99
CA ALA A 152 -5.78 -12.71 -5.38
C ALA A 152 -5.22 -14.03 -5.93
N LEU A 153 -4.90 -14.10 -7.23
CA LEU A 153 -4.27 -15.26 -7.85
C LEU A 153 -2.84 -15.47 -7.34
N LEU A 154 -2.07 -14.39 -7.20
CA LEU A 154 -0.71 -14.42 -6.68
C LEU A 154 -0.68 -14.86 -5.20
N MET A 155 -1.63 -14.40 -4.39
CA MET A 155 -1.81 -14.81 -2.99
C MET A 155 -2.10 -16.32 -2.84
N CYS A 156 -2.62 -16.98 -3.87
CA CYS A 156 -2.77 -18.45 -3.86
C CYS A 156 -1.44 -19.20 -3.87
N ILE A 157 -0.37 -18.61 -4.40
CA ILE A 157 0.95 -19.25 -4.53
C ILE A 157 1.49 -19.73 -3.18
N PRO A 158 1.68 -18.86 -2.16
CA PRO A 158 2.20 -19.31 -0.87
C PRO A 158 1.30 -20.36 -0.20
N PHE A 159 -0.02 -20.26 -0.38
CA PHE A 159 -0.97 -21.21 0.20
C PHE A 159 -0.91 -22.60 -0.46
N VAL A 160 -0.75 -22.64 -1.78
CA VAL A 160 -0.58 -23.90 -2.54
C VAL A 160 0.77 -24.54 -2.24
N LEU A 161 1.85 -23.75 -2.13
CA LEU A 161 3.17 -24.25 -1.74
C LEU A 161 3.18 -24.82 -0.32
N TYR A 162 2.47 -24.15 0.60
CA TYR A 162 2.21 -24.64 1.95
C TYR A 162 1.54 -26.02 1.90
N HIS A 163 0.45 -26.16 1.16
CA HIS A 163 -0.26 -27.43 1.04
C HIS A 163 0.64 -28.55 0.50
N GLN A 164 1.42 -28.27 -0.55
CA GLN A 164 2.38 -29.22 -1.12
C GLN A 164 3.43 -29.66 -0.10
N THR A 165 4.00 -28.70 0.63
CA THR A 165 5.02 -28.97 1.65
C THR A 165 4.44 -29.79 2.80
N ARG A 166 3.20 -29.50 3.22
CA ARG A 166 2.51 -30.24 4.28
C ARG A 166 2.24 -31.69 3.89
N GLN A 167 1.95 -31.98 2.63
CA GLN A 167 1.74 -33.36 2.14
C GLN A 167 3.02 -34.21 2.25
N VAL A 168 4.19 -33.61 2.00
CA VAL A 168 5.49 -34.31 2.03
C VAL A 168 6.12 -34.29 3.44
N MET A 169 5.94 -33.18 4.16
CA MET A 169 6.52 -32.92 5.49
C MET A 169 5.49 -32.33 6.46
N PRO A 170 4.53 -33.14 6.97
CA PRO A 170 3.44 -32.66 7.81
C PRO A 170 3.89 -31.86 9.05
N LYS A 171 5.00 -32.27 9.68
CA LYS A 171 5.55 -31.59 10.88
C LYS A 171 6.01 -30.15 10.61
N LEU A 172 6.40 -29.84 9.38
CA LEU A 172 6.87 -28.51 8.98
C LEU A 172 5.80 -27.68 8.26
N GLY A 173 4.60 -28.22 8.04
CA GLY A 173 3.56 -27.56 7.24
C GLY A 173 3.26 -26.13 7.71
N TYR A 174 2.97 -25.93 9.00
CA TYR A 174 2.64 -24.59 9.51
C TYR A 174 3.82 -23.61 9.49
N LEU A 175 5.04 -24.10 9.69
CA LEU A 175 6.24 -23.27 9.53
C LEU A 175 6.40 -22.84 8.07
N ALA A 176 6.12 -23.76 7.13
CA ALA A 176 6.16 -23.47 5.71
C ALA A 176 5.08 -22.45 5.30
N PHE A 177 3.88 -22.51 5.88
CA PHE A 177 2.86 -21.48 5.67
C PHE A 177 3.36 -20.09 6.06
N ILE A 178 3.89 -19.94 7.26
CA ILE A 178 4.46 -18.67 7.74
C ILE A 178 5.55 -18.19 6.79
N ALA A 179 6.53 -19.05 6.49
CA ALA A 179 7.69 -18.69 5.67
C ALA A 179 7.29 -18.29 4.25
N TYR A 180 6.45 -19.08 3.57
CA TYR A 180 6.00 -18.76 2.21
C TYR A 180 5.19 -17.47 2.16
N TRP A 181 4.33 -17.20 3.15
CA TRP A 181 3.55 -15.98 3.18
C TRP A 181 4.43 -14.73 3.37
N LEU A 182 5.34 -14.76 4.35
CA LEU A 182 6.26 -13.65 4.59
C LEU A 182 7.19 -13.40 3.39
N VAL A 183 7.64 -14.46 2.71
CA VAL A 183 8.44 -14.31 1.49
C VAL A 183 7.62 -13.76 0.33
N PHE A 184 6.36 -14.18 0.21
CA PHE A 184 5.46 -13.61 -0.78
C PHE A 184 5.36 -12.10 -0.58
N GLU A 185 5.03 -11.62 0.63
CA GLU A 185 4.97 -10.19 0.95
C GLU A 185 6.32 -9.49 0.70
N TYR A 186 7.43 -10.10 1.10
CA TYR A 186 8.78 -9.57 0.89
C TYR A 186 9.11 -9.37 -0.58
N ILE A 187 8.80 -10.34 -1.44
CA ILE A 187 8.99 -10.20 -2.90
C ILE A 187 8.01 -9.16 -3.45
N HIS A 188 6.78 -9.16 -2.95
CA HIS A 188 5.71 -8.29 -3.44
C HIS A 188 6.02 -6.79 -3.24
N LEU A 189 6.84 -6.44 -2.25
CA LEU A 189 7.33 -5.07 -2.01
C LEU A 189 8.56 -4.66 -2.87
N ARG A 190 9.12 -5.57 -3.68
CA ARG A 190 10.41 -5.36 -4.37
C ARG A 190 10.35 -5.47 -5.89
N TRP A 191 9.31 -6.07 -6.43
CA TRP A 191 9.18 -6.34 -7.86
C TRP A 191 8.31 -5.30 -8.60
N GLU A 192 8.24 -5.33 -9.94
CA GLU A 192 7.51 -4.28 -10.70
C GLU A 192 5.97 -4.40 -10.61
N LEU A 193 5.41 -5.56 -10.24
CA LEU A 193 3.97 -5.77 -10.03
C LEU A 193 3.59 -5.55 -8.55
N THR A 194 4.23 -4.60 -7.88
CA THR A 194 4.09 -4.43 -6.43
C THR A 194 2.67 -4.05 -6.03
N TRP A 195 2.17 -4.67 -4.96
CA TRP A 195 0.93 -4.27 -4.29
C TRP A 195 1.15 -4.25 -2.77
N PRO A 196 1.66 -3.14 -2.21
CA PRO A 196 2.09 -3.06 -0.82
C PRO A 196 0.92 -3.01 0.17
N TRP A 197 -0.31 -2.81 -0.33
CA TRP A 197 -1.49 -2.54 0.48
C TRP A 197 -1.81 -3.67 1.45
N LEU A 198 -2.02 -4.89 0.93
CA LEU A 198 -2.48 -6.06 1.69
C LEU A 198 -1.37 -6.83 2.40
N THR A 199 -0.29 -6.13 2.78
CA THR A 199 0.71 -6.66 3.70
C THR A 199 0.06 -6.85 5.07
N LEU A 200 0.08 -8.04 5.65
CA LEU A 200 -0.64 -8.36 6.88
C LEU A 200 -0.28 -7.42 8.05
N GLY A 201 0.97 -7.00 8.16
CA GLY A 201 1.41 -6.07 9.20
C GLY A 201 0.75 -4.69 9.16
N ASN A 202 0.19 -4.30 8.01
CA ASN A 202 -0.54 -3.04 7.86
C ASN A 202 -1.89 -3.07 8.57
N SER A 203 -2.39 -4.23 9.00
CA SER A 203 -3.73 -4.34 9.60
C SER A 203 -3.92 -3.57 10.90
N PHE A 204 -2.84 -3.15 11.55
CA PHE A 204 -2.87 -2.41 12.82
C PHE A 204 -2.58 -0.91 12.64
N ALA A 205 -2.61 -0.40 11.41
CA ALA A 205 -2.28 0.98 11.08
C ALA A 205 -3.14 2.03 11.81
N GLU A 206 -4.40 1.70 12.09
CA GLU A 206 -5.32 2.55 12.87
C GLU A 206 -5.09 2.48 14.39
N PHE A 207 -4.28 1.52 14.85
CA PHE A 207 -4.04 1.25 16.27
C PHE A 207 -2.55 1.38 16.58
N PRO A 208 -1.93 2.57 16.38
CA PRO A 208 -0.49 2.77 16.57
C PRO A 208 -0.03 2.36 17.98
N SER A 209 -0.87 2.54 18.99
CA SER A 209 -0.59 2.15 20.39
C SER A 209 -0.40 0.65 20.61
N TRP A 210 -0.82 -0.22 19.67
CA TRP A 210 -0.65 -1.68 19.78
C TRP A 210 0.66 -2.19 19.17
N VAL A 211 1.31 -1.37 18.35
CA VAL A 211 2.42 -1.81 17.49
C VAL A 211 3.66 -0.93 17.61
N GLN A 212 3.87 -0.27 18.75
CA GLN A 212 5.10 0.49 19.01
C GLN A 212 6.37 -0.35 18.84
N TRP A 213 6.31 -1.67 19.10
CA TRP A 213 7.42 -2.60 18.84
C TRP A 213 7.78 -2.74 17.34
N TYR A 214 7.02 -2.17 16.41
CA TYR A 214 7.40 -2.11 14.99
C TYR A 214 8.70 -1.34 14.76
N GLU A 215 9.14 -0.50 15.70
CA GLU A 215 10.48 0.08 15.67
C GLU A 215 11.62 -0.97 15.64
N TYR A 216 11.32 -2.24 15.96
CA TYR A 216 12.27 -3.37 15.87
C TYR A 216 12.07 -4.26 14.65
N THR A 217 10.83 -4.48 14.21
CA THR A 217 10.53 -5.53 13.22
C THR A 217 9.92 -5.01 11.93
N GLY A 218 9.41 -3.77 11.96
CA GLY A 218 8.46 -3.26 10.99
C GLY A 218 7.22 -4.11 10.84
N VAL A 219 6.47 -3.84 9.77
CA VAL A 219 5.24 -4.56 9.40
C VAL A 219 5.41 -6.08 9.24
N PHE A 220 6.59 -6.59 8.88
CA PHE A 220 6.81 -8.04 8.79
C PHE A 220 6.67 -8.75 10.15
N GLY A 221 6.95 -8.06 11.24
CA GLY A 221 6.68 -8.57 12.58
C GLY A 221 5.19 -8.75 12.83
N GLY A 222 4.36 -7.79 12.40
CA GLY A 222 2.90 -7.91 12.44
C GLY A 222 2.35 -9.05 11.59
N GLY A 223 2.92 -9.25 10.40
CA GLY A 223 2.59 -10.41 9.56
C GLY A 223 2.89 -11.73 10.25
N LEU A 224 4.08 -11.86 10.85
CA LEU A 224 4.45 -13.04 11.65
C LEU A 224 3.50 -13.25 12.84
N TRP A 225 3.13 -12.17 13.51
CA TRP A 225 2.21 -12.18 14.65
C TRP A 225 0.82 -12.70 14.26
N ILE A 226 0.23 -12.17 13.18
CA ILE A 226 -1.06 -12.61 12.63
C ILE A 226 -1.02 -14.09 12.25
N LEU A 227 0.00 -14.52 11.50
CA LEU A 227 0.10 -15.91 11.03
C LEU A 227 0.28 -16.89 12.19
N GLY A 228 1.12 -16.52 13.18
CA GLY A 228 1.32 -17.30 14.40
C GLY A 228 0.02 -17.47 15.20
N ALA A 229 -0.73 -16.38 15.38
CA ALA A 229 -2.02 -16.39 16.07
C ALA A 229 -3.03 -17.29 15.35
N ASN A 230 -3.14 -17.22 14.02
CA ASN A 230 -4.03 -18.08 13.24
C ASN A 230 -3.71 -19.57 13.41
N ILE A 231 -2.42 -19.93 13.47
CA ILE A 231 -2.00 -21.32 13.71
C ILE A 231 -2.36 -21.78 15.12
N LEU A 232 -2.16 -20.93 16.14
CA LEU A 232 -2.55 -21.27 17.52
C LEU A 232 -4.07 -21.35 17.68
N ALA A 233 -4.83 -20.46 17.04
CA ALA A 233 -6.29 -20.49 17.00
C ALA A 233 -6.81 -21.76 16.29
N LEU A 234 -6.19 -22.17 15.19
CA LEU A 234 -6.51 -23.45 14.53
C LEU A 234 -6.24 -24.65 15.45
N ARG A 235 -5.14 -24.64 16.21
CA ARG A 235 -4.82 -25.71 17.19
C ARG A 235 -5.83 -25.74 18.33
N LEU A 236 -6.23 -24.58 18.85
CA LEU A 236 -7.28 -24.47 19.86
C LEU A 236 -8.61 -25.02 19.35
N TRP A 237 -9.02 -24.63 18.14
CA TRP A 237 -10.22 -25.16 17.48
C TRP A 237 -10.14 -26.68 17.27
N SER A 238 -8.98 -27.19 16.87
CA SER A 238 -8.75 -28.63 16.67
C SER A 238 -8.88 -29.40 17.98
N ALA A 239 -8.26 -28.92 19.06
CA ALA A 239 -8.36 -29.54 20.38
C ALA A 239 -9.80 -29.55 20.91
N TRP A 240 -10.56 -28.47 20.68
CA TRP A 240 -11.97 -28.39 21.02
C TRP A 240 -12.81 -29.40 20.23
N ARG A 241 -12.61 -29.48 18.90
CA ARG A 241 -13.34 -30.40 18.02
C ARG A 241 -13.05 -31.87 18.33
N GLU A 242 -11.80 -32.19 18.63
CA GLU A 242 -11.33 -33.56 18.90
C GLU A 242 -11.53 -33.98 20.37
N LYS A 243 -12.06 -33.10 21.22
CA LYS A 243 -12.22 -33.30 22.68
C LYS A 243 -10.91 -33.76 23.35
N ALA A 244 -9.77 -33.22 22.90
CA ALA A 244 -8.42 -33.66 23.27
C ALA A 244 -7.96 -33.25 24.69
N GLY A 245 -8.88 -33.14 25.65
CA GLY A 245 -8.60 -32.73 27.03
C GLY A 245 -8.75 -31.21 27.26
N SER A 246 -7.93 -30.65 28.16
CA SER A 246 -8.06 -29.26 28.61
C SER A 246 -7.68 -28.23 27.52
N LEU A 247 -8.61 -27.31 27.25
CA LEU A 247 -8.43 -26.19 26.31
C LEU A 247 -7.66 -25.01 26.92
N LEU A 248 -7.38 -25.03 28.23
CA LEU A 248 -6.76 -23.92 28.94
C LEU A 248 -5.36 -23.61 28.40
N ARG A 249 -4.50 -24.63 28.23
CA ARG A 249 -3.13 -24.45 27.73
C ARG A 249 -3.06 -23.84 26.33
N PRO A 250 -3.77 -24.36 25.30
CA PRO A 250 -3.76 -23.73 23.98
C PRO A 250 -4.39 -22.33 23.98
N ALA A 251 -5.44 -22.10 24.78
CA ALA A 251 -6.04 -20.76 24.93
C ALA A 251 -5.06 -19.76 25.54
N LEU A 252 -4.37 -20.13 26.63
CA LEU A 252 -3.34 -19.28 27.25
C LEU A 252 -2.18 -18.97 26.31
N ARG A 253 -1.75 -19.92 25.46
CA ARG A 253 -0.71 -19.66 24.46
C ARG A 253 -1.14 -18.66 23.40
N LEU A 254 -2.37 -18.78 22.89
CA LEU A 254 -2.94 -17.82 21.94
C LEU A 254 -3.09 -16.44 22.58
N LEU A 255 -3.65 -16.40 23.80
CA LEU A 255 -3.82 -15.16 24.55
C LEU A 255 -2.48 -14.50 24.84
N ALA A 256 -1.47 -15.24 25.28
CA ALA A 256 -0.13 -14.71 25.54
C ALA A 256 0.51 -14.16 24.25
N LEU A 257 0.40 -14.87 23.13
CA LEU A 257 0.94 -14.41 21.85
C LEU A 257 0.30 -13.08 21.41
N ILE A 258 -0.98 -12.87 21.68
CA ILE A 258 -1.69 -11.62 21.33
C ILE A 258 -1.45 -10.53 22.39
N ALA A 259 -1.63 -10.83 23.67
CA ALA A 259 -1.62 -9.84 24.73
C ALA A 259 -0.21 -9.30 25.02
N ILE A 260 0.84 -10.12 24.96
CA ILE A 260 2.20 -9.68 25.32
C ILE A 260 2.69 -8.55 24.40
N PRO A 261 2.67 -8.67 23.05
CA PRO A 261 3.10 -7.58 22.17
C PRO A 261 2.27 -6.30 22.36
N VAL A 262 0.96 -6.43 22.59
CA VAL A 262 0.09 -5.27 22.86
C VAL A 262 0.48 -4.59 24.18
N ILE A 263 0.64 -5.35 25.27
CA ILE A 263 1.06 -4.81 26.57
C ILE A 263 2.42 -4.13 26.46
N VAL A 264 3.40 -4.77 25.79
CA VAL A 264 4.71 -4.18 25.53
C VAL A 264 4.57 -2.86 24.76
N SER A 265 3.76 -2.82 23.70
CA SER A 265 3.52 -1.58 22.97
C SER A 265 2.85 -0.50 23.80
N LEU A 266 1.87 -0.84 24.64
CA LEU A 266 1.21 0.13 25.52
C LEU A 266 2.18 0.70 26.56
N VAL A 267 3.10 -0.12 27.08
CA VAL A 267 4.17 0.35 27.97
C VAL A 267 5.14 1.26 27.24
N ILE A 268 5.55 0.93 26.00
CA ILE A 268 6.38 1.81 25.17
C ILE A 268 5.64 3.12 24.90
N TYR A 269 4.39 3.03 24.41
CA TYR A 269 3.56 4.17 24.04
C TYR A 269 3.38 5.16 25.20
N SER A 270 3.04 4.66 26.39
CA SER A 270 2.81 5.49 27.58
C SER A 270 4.06 6.12 28.18
N ARG A 271 5.25 5.57 27.88
CA ARG A 271 6.55 6.06 28.38
C ARG A 271 7.35 6.83 27.33
N TYR A 272 6.92 6.82 26.08
CA TYR A 272 7.68 7.41 24.98
C TYR A 272 7.53 8.94 24.96
N GLU A 273 8.64 9.62 25.24
CA GLU A 273 8.77 11.06 25.05
C GLU A 273 9.37 11.35 23.68
N GLU A 274 8.72 12.24 22.93
CA GLU A 274 9.14 12.59 21.58
C GLU A 274 10.50 13.32 21.61
N GLN A 275 11.43 12.85 20.79
CA GLN A 275 12.82 13.31 20.77
C GLN A 275 13.06 14.31 19.64
N GLY A 276 14.15 15.07 19.71
CA GLY A 276 14.56 15.95 18.63
C GLY A 276 14.08 17.40 18.76
N LYS A 277 14.59 18.25 17.85
CA LYS A 277 14.39 19.71 17.89
C LYS A 277 13.04 20.09 17.28
N PRO A 278 12.24 20.95 17.91
CA PRO A 278 10.99 21.41 17.35
C PRO A 278 11.22 22.29 16.11
N ARG A 279 10.40 22.08 15.08
CA ARG A 279 10.32 22.88 13.86
C ARG A 279 8.87 23.21 13.55
N GLN A 280 8.61 24.47 13.21
CA GLN A 280 7.27 24.90 12.85
C GLN A 280 7.05 24.66 11.36
N VAL A 281 5.99 23.93 11.04
CA VAL A 281 5.69 23.51 9.68
C VAL A 281 4.26 23.88 9.34
N VAL A 282 4.07 24.43 8.15
CA VAL A 282 2.76 24.65 7.54
C VAL A 282 2.56 23.63 6.43
N VAL A 283 1.38 23.03 6.37
CA VAL A 283 0.96 22.10 5.32
C VAL A 283 -0.27 22.67 4.63
N VAL A 284 -0.27 22.64 3.30
CA VAL A 284 -1.39 23.15 2.49
C VAL A 284 -2.10 22.01 1.76
N GLN A 285 -3.43 22.09 1.76
CA GLN A 285 -4.35 21.26 1.01
C GLN A 285 -5.18 22.16 0.08
N PRO A 286 -4.85 22.23 -1.22
CA PRO A 286 -5.49 23.15 -2.17
C PRO A 286 -6.87 22.66 -2.65
N ASN A 287 -7.16 21.36 -2.48
CA ASN A 287 -8.35 20.67 -2.95
C ASN A 287 -8.63 20.86 -4.46
N PHE A 288 -7.76 20.34 -5.32
CA PHE A 288 -8.03 20.25 -6.76
C PHE A 288 -8.45 18.81 -7.11
N GLU A 289 -9.71 18.62 -7.51
CA GLU A 289 -10.24 17.29 -7.86
C GLU A 289 -9.46 16.71 -9.07
N PRO A 290 -8.78 15.56 -8.94
CA PRO A 290 -7.83 15.09 -9.94
C PRO A 290 -8.43 14.43 -11.19
N HIS A 291 -9.68 13.96 -11.16
CA HIS A 291 -10.29 13.25 -12.29
C HIS A 291 -10.72 14.19 -13.41
N TYR A 292 -11.28 15.35 -13.07
CA TYR A 292 -12.01 16.19 -14.02
C TYR A 292 -11.69 17.68 -13.95
N GLU A 293 -10.96 18.14 -12.92
CA GLU A 293 -10.74 19.56 -12.68
C GLU A 293 -9.24 19.94 -12.70
N LYS A 294 -8.41 19.27 -11.90
CA LYS A 294 -7.02 19.68 -11.60
C LYS A 294 -6.19 20.00 -12.86
N PHE A 295 -6.27 19.15 -13.87
CA PHE A 295 -5.44 19.26 -15.07
C PHE A 295 -6.02 20.22 -16.13
N ASP A 296 -7.26 20.71 -15.93
CA ASP A 296 -7.90 21.71 -16.78
C ASP A 296 -7.75 23.14 -16.21
N ILE A 297 -7.39 23.29 -14.93
CA ILE A 297 -7.19 24.60 -14.30
C ILE A 297 -5.84 25.22 -14.72
N PRO A 298 -5.81 26.49 -15.17
CA PRO A 298 -4.56 27.19 -15.45
C PRO A 298 -3.62 27.24 -14.24
N GLU A 299 -2.35 26.92 -14.44
CA GLU A 299 -1.35 26.84 -13.36
C GLU A 299 -1.27 28.13 -12.51
N GLY A 300 -1.40 29.31 -13.13
CA GLY A 300 -1.40 30.58 -12.40
C GLY A 300 -2.53 30.71 -11.37
N VAL A 301 -3.67 30.07 -11.61
CA VAL A 301 -4.80 29.97 -10.66
C VAL A 301 -4.46 28.97 -9.56
N GLN A 302 -3.86 27.83 -9.91
CA GLN A 302 -3.43 26.82 -8.94
C GLN A 302 -2.45 27.41 -7.93
N ILE A 303 -1.39 28.07 -8.41
CA ILE A 303 -0.41 28.77 -7.58
C ILE A 303 -1.07 29.87 -6.75
N GLY A 304 -2.03 30.61 -7.32
CA GLY A 304 -2.77 31.64 -6.60
C GLY A 304 -3.42 31.09 -5.32
N ARG A 305 -4.11 29.96 -5.43
CA ARG A 305 -4.74 29.28 -4.28
C ARG A 305 -3.71 28.78 -3.27
N PHE A 306 -2.60 28.20 -3.72
CA PHE A 306 -1.51 27.79 -2.83
C PHE A 306 -0.98 28.95 -2.00
N LEU A 307 -0.70 30.08 -2.65
CA LEU A 307 -0.17 31.27 -1.98
C LEU A 307 -1.18 31.87 -0.99
N GLU A 308 -2.45 31.98 -1.38
CA GLU A 308 -3.52 32.48 -0.52
C GLU A 308 -3.66 31.66 0.76
N LEU A 309 -3.79 30.33 0.64
CA LEU A 309 -3.88 29.42 1.78
C LEU A 309 -2.63 29.48 2.67
N SER A 310 -1.46 29.54 2.05
CA SER A 310 -0.18 29.63 2.77
C SER A 310 -0.05 30.92 3.56
N GLY A 311 -0.43 32.06 2.97
CA GLY A 311 -0.35 33.38 3.60
C GLY A 311 -1.22 33.53 4.86
N GLN A 312 -2.25 32.68 5.02
CA GLN A 312 -3.08 32.64 6.22
C GLN A 312 -2.40 31.93 7.40
N ALA A 313 -1.40 31.07 7.15
CA ALA A 313 -0.81 30.20 8.15
C ALA A 313 0.67 30.49 8.45
N VAL A 314 1.46 30.86 7.43
CA VAL A 314 2.89 31.16 7.54
C VAL A 314 3.14 32.42 8.40
N ASN A 315 4.19 32.38 9.21
CA ASN A 315 4.68 33.53 9.98
C ASN A 315 6.22 33.50 10.09
N GLU A 316 6.81 34.47 10.80
CA GLU A 316 8.27 34.60 10.98
C GLU A 316 8.96 33.40 11.64
N GLN A 317 8.21 32.56 12.35
CA GLN A 317 8.71 31.36 13.03
C GLN A 317 8.60 30.09 12.17
N THR A 318 7.93 30.17 11.01
CA THR A 318 7.72 29.00 10.15
C THR A 318 9.01 28.59 9.47
N ASP A 319 9.51 27.39 9.78
CA ASP A 319 10.71 26.82 9.16
C ASP A 319 10.40 26.21 7.78
N TYR A 320 9.28 25.47 7.67
CA TYR A 320 8.89 24.80 6.42
C TYR A 320 7.43 25.04 6.01
N LEU A 321 7.22 25.09 4.70
CA LEU A 321 5.91 25.06 4.04
C LEU A 321 5.85 23.86 3.09
N VAL A 322 4.83 23.03 3.20
CA VAL A 322 4.71 21.78 2.42
C VAL A 322 3.48 21.82 1.52
N PHE A 323 3.72 21.62 0.23
CA PHE A 323 2.69 21.48 -0.81
C PHE A 323 2.61 20.03 -1.32
N PRO A 324 1.49 19.61 -1.90
CA PRO A 324 1.25 18.22 -2.27
C PRO A 324 1.98 17.79 -3.55
N GLU A 325 1.76 16.55 -3.96
CA GLU A 325 2.28 15.97 -5.21
C GLU A 325 1.69 16.69 -6.44
N THR A 326 2.55 16.96 -7.43
CA THR A 326 2.17 17.61 -8.69
C THR A 326 1.40 18.92 -8.43
N SER A 327 2.00 19.85 -7.68
CA SER A 327 1.40 21.15 -7.35
C SER A 327 1.43 22.12 -8.53
N PHE A 328 2.44 21.99 -9.39
CA PHE A 328 2.64 22.71 -10.64
C PHE A 328 3.67 21.94 -11.49
N GLY A 329 3.88 22.32 -12.75
CA GLY A 329 5.00 21.73 -13.49
C GLY A 329 4.92 21.63 -15.01
N PHE A 330 5.43 20.50 -15.48
CA PHE A 330 6.08 20.31 -16.78
C PHE A 330 7.29 21.24 -16.98
N VAL A 331 8.18 21.27 -15.97
CA VAL A 331 9.40 22.10 -15.93
C VAL A 331 10.66 21.27 -16.16
N GLU A 332 11.62 21.85 -16.89
CA GLU A 332 12.93 21.24 -17.12
C GLU A 332 13.79 21.34 -15.85
N THR A 333 14.35 20.22 -15.39
CA THR A 333 15.08 20.16 -14.11
C THR A 333 16.22 21.16 -13.97
N SER A 334 16.95 21.47 -15.05
CA SER A 334 18.08 22.41 -15.00
C SER A 334 17.64 23.88 -15.00
N SER A 335 16.41 24.16 -15.43
CA SER A 335 15.83 25.50 -15.52
C SER A 335 14.80 25.77 -14.42
N ILE A 336 14.73 24.92 -13.39
CA ILE A 336 13.67 24.98 -12.39
C ILE A 336 13.70 26.27 -11.56
N ASN A 337 14.88 26.84 -11.32
CA ASN A 337 15.00 28.08 -10.57
C ASN A 337 14.31 29.24 -11.30
N SER A 338 14.47 29.37 -12.62
CA SER A 338 13.88 30.46 -13.42
C SER A 338 12.39 30.24 -13.75
N TYR A 339 11.80 29.13 -13.29
CA TYR A 339 10.41 28.82 -13.57
C TYR A 339 9.45 29.83 -12.92
N ALA A 340 8.43 30.26 -13.67
CA ALA A 340 7.53 31.34 -13.24
C ALA A 340 6.85 31.04 -11.89
N ALA A 341 6.47 29.78 -11.64
CA ALA A 341 5.88 29.37 -10.38
C ALA A 341 6.85 29.54 -9.20
N VAL A 342 8.10 29.10 -9.37
CA VAL A 342 9.16 29.20 -8.35
C VAL A 342 9.47 30.67 -8.06
N GLN A 343 9.60 31.49 -9.10
CA GLN A 343 9.83 32.93 -8.96
C GLN A 343 8.66 33.63 -8.26
N ARG A 344 7.42 33.28 -8.59
CA ARG A 344 6.23 33.83 -7.92
C ARG A 344 6.16 33.44 -6.44
N ILE A 345 6.49 32.19 -6.11
CA ILE A 345 6.55 31.71 -4.71
C ILE A 345 7.63 32.48 -3.94
N ARG A 346 8.85 32.61 -4.49
CA ARG A 346 9.94 33.38 -3.87
C ARG A 346 9.54 34.82 -3.62
N GLN A 347 8.96 35.48 -4.63
CA GLN A 347 8.53 36.86 -4.52
C GLN A 347 7.45 37.05 -3.46
N TYR A 348 6.52 36.10 -3.35
CA TYR A 348 5.43 36.16 -2.36
C TYR A 348 5.96 36.01 -0.93
N PHE A 349 6.97 35.15 -0.71
CA PHE A 349 7.55 34.88 0.62
C PHE A 349 8.89 35.59 0.87
N LYS A 350 9.22 36.62 0.11
CA LYS A 350 10.49 37.36 0.22
C LYS A 350 10.78 37.88 1.65
N ASP A 351 9.74 38.18 2.41
CA ASP A 351 9.82 38.72 3.78
C ASP A 351 10.03 37.61 4.83
N TYR A 352 10.10 36.33 4.42
CA TYR A 352 10.35 35.16 5.26
C TYR A 352 11.66 34.45 4.86
N PRO A 353 12.84 35.07 5.08
CA PRO A 353 14.12 34.57 4.55
C PRO A 353 14.55 33.19 5.08
N LYS A 354 13.98 32.76 6.21
CA LYS A 354 14.24 31.44 6.83
C LYS A 354 13.30 30.34 6.34
N LEU A 355 12.30 30.67 5.54
CA LEU A 355 11.29 29.72 5.09
C LEU A 355 11.87 28.82 3.99
N HIS A 356 11.63 27.52 4.13
CA HIS A 356 11.89 26.52 3.09
C HIS A 356 10.58 25.91 2.60
N ILE A 357 10.33 25.95 1.31
CA ILE A 357 9.14 25.37 0.70
C ILE A 357 9.50 24.03 0.09
N VAL A 358 8.79 22.97 0.46
CA VAL A 358 8.92 21.62 -0.10
C VAL A 358 7.66 21.30 -0.89
N THR A 359 7.79 20.93 -2.15
CA THR A 359 6.63 20.73 -3.03
C THR A 359 6.89 19.65 -4.08
N GLY A 360 5.85 18.90 -4.42
CA GLY A 360 5.87 17.97 -5.56
C GLY A 360 5.64 18.69 -6.88
N VAL A 361 6.42 18.35 -7.90
CA VAL A 361 6.35 18.94 -9.24
C VAL A 361 6.37 17.87 -10.32
N ASP A 362 5.61 18.10 -11.38
CA ASP A 362 5.82 17.39 -12.63
C ASP A 362 7.02 18.02 -13.34
N ALA A 363 8.06 17.25 -13.57
CA ALA A 363 9.28 17.75 -14.20
C ALA A 363 9.67 16.89 -15.40
N TYR A 364 10.62 17.36 -16.18
CA TYR A 364 11.30 16.54 -17.17
C TYR A 364 12.80 16.83 -17.16
N HIS A 365 13.58 15.82 -17.52
CA HIS A 365 15.01 15.93 -17.66
C HIS A 365 15.39 15.73 -19.13
N VAL A 366 16.11 16.69 -19.70
CA VAL A 366 16.66 16.59 -21.05
C VAL A 366 18.06 15.98 -20.95
N PHE A 367 18.24 14.82 -21.58
CA PHE A 367 19.52 14.12 -21.56
C PHE A 367 20.58 14.92 -22.31
N ARG A 368 21.77 15.03 -21.70
CA ARG A 368 22.93 15.66 -22.36
C ARG A 368 23.56 14.70 -23.38
N PRO A 369 24.28 15.20 -24.40
CA PRO A 369 25.05 14.34 -25.30
C PRO A 369 26.01 13.42 -24.51
N GLY A 370 25.88 12.11 -24.71
CA GLY A 370 26.66 11.08 -24.02
C GLY A 370 26.11 10.63 -22.66
N GLU A 371 25.02 11.22 -22.18
CA GLU A 371 24.36 10.76 -20.96
C GLU A 371 23.63 9.41 -21.19
N PRO A 372 23.78 8.43 -20.30
CA PRO A 372 23.06 7.15 -20.43
C PRO A 372 21.54 7.35 -20.35
N HIS A 373 20.83 6.89 -21.38
CA HIS A 373 19.37 6.93 -21.38
C HIS A 373 18.77 5.94 -20.37
N SER A 374 17.76 6.41 -19.65
CA SER A 374 16.96 5.55 -18.77
C SER A 374 15.95 4.71 -19.58
N ARG A 375 15.25 3.80 -18.91
CA ARG A 375 14.12 3.06 -19.50
C ARG A 375 12.94 3.98 -19.87
N ALA A 376 12.86 5.16 -19.27
CA ALA A 376 11.78 6.12 -19.45
C ALA A 376 12.09 7.21 -20.50
N VAL A 377 13.19 7.05 -21.26
CA VAL A 377 13.56 7.98 -22.33
C VAL A 377 12.46 8.07 -23.40
N ARG A 378 12.23 9.30 -23.85
CA ARG A 378 11.32 9.70 -24.91
C ARG A 378 12.09 10.53 -25.91
N GLU A 379 11.64 10.50 -27.15
CA GLU A 379 12.24 11.24 -28.26
C GLU A 379 11.25 12.31 -28.73
N SER A 380 11.73 13.51 -28.96
CA SER A 380 10.97 14.61 -29.58
C SER A 380 11.81 15.20 -30.70
N VAL A 381 11.34 15.04 -31.94
CA VAL A 381 11.97 15.61 -33.13
C VAL A 381 11.56 17.06 -33.24
N ARG A 382 12.52 17.98 -33.11
CA ARG A 382 12.31 19.44 -33.21
C ARG A 382 12.62 19.97 -34.61
N GLY A 383 13.45 19.25 -35.37
CA GLY A 383 13.77 19.55 -36.76
C GLY A 383 14.70 18.49 -37.39
N PRO A 384 15.10 18.65 -38.67
CA PRO A 384 16.02 17.73 -39.32
C PRO A 384 17.37 17.68 -38.58
N GLY A 385 17.69 16.55 -37.96
CA GLY A 385 18.92 16.36 -37.18
C GLY A 385 18.87 16.90 -35.74
N ASP A 386 17.74 17.46 -35.31
CA ASP A 386 17.53 17.95 -33.93
C ASP A 386 16.50 17.06 -33.21
N THR A 387 17.00 16.04 -32.52
CA THR A 387 16.20 15.14 -31.69
C THR A 387 16.53 15.41 -30.22
N MET A 388 15.53 15.83 -29.46
CA MET A 388 15.62 15.94 -28.01
C MET A 388 15.28 14.58 -27.38
N TYR A 389 16.21 14.08 -26.56
CA TYR A 389 15.97 12.96 -25.67
C TYR A 389 15.60 13.48 -24.29
N TYR A 390 14.50 13.01 -23.72
CA TYR A 390 14.04 13.46 -22.41
C TYR A 390 13.30 12.37 -21.65
N GLU A 391 13.23 12.48 -20.33
CA GLU A 391 12.36 11.66 -19.48
C GLU A 391 11.45 12.56 -18.65
N VAL A 392 10.20 12.13 -18.44
CA VAL A 392 9.28 12.80 -17.50
C VAL A 392 9.48 12.24 -16.11
N LEU A 393 9.37 13.10 -15.10
CA LEU A 393 9.67 12.86 -13.72
C LEU A 393 8.50 13.29 -12.84
N ASN A 394 8.16 12.47 -11.87
CA ASN A 394 7.45 12.91 -10.68
C ASN A 394 8.52 13.25 -9.63
N ALA A 395 8.63 14.53 -9.28
CA ALA A 395 9.74 15.03 -8.49
C ALA A 395 9.26 15.81 -7.27
N ALA A 396 10.15 15.99 -6.30
CA ALA A 396 9.98 16.90 -5.19
C ALA A 396 11.15 17.87 -5.15
N ILE A 397 10.88 19.12 -4.85
CA ILE A 397 11.87 20.18 -4.82
C ILE A 397 11.85 20.91 -3.48
N GLN A 398 12.98 21.55 -3.16
CA GLN A 398 13.05 22.52 -2.07
C GLN A 398 13.40 23.90 -2.60
N ILE A 399 12.53 24.87 -2.32
CA ILE A 399 12.76 26.29 -2.62
C ILE A 399 13.14 26.97 -1.31
N SER A 400 14.35 27.52 -1.24
CA SER A 400 14.78 28.37 -0.13
C SER A 400 14.75 29.83 -0.59
N ILE A 401 14.15 30.72 0.21
CA ILE A 401 13.97 32.12 -0.19
C ILE A 401 15.30 32.84 -0.46
N GLY A 402 16.35 32.51 0.31
CA GLY A 402 17.67 33.13 0.21
C GLY A 402 18.69 32.42 -0.71
N SER A 403 18.32 31.38 -1.46
CA SER A 403 19.27 30.61 -2.29
C SER A 403 18.72 30.38 -3.68
N ASP A 404 19.54 30.51 -4.73
CA ASP A 404 19.18 30.16 -6.11
C ASP A 404 19.25 28.65 -6.41
N GLU A 405 19.79 27.86 -5.49
CA GLU A 405 19.78 26.41 -5.62
C GLU A 405 18.39 25.85 -5.30
N VAL A 406 17.91 24.97 -6.17
CA VAL A 406 16.64 24.24 -6.00
C VAL A 406 16.95 22.75 -6.12
N PRO A 407 17.26 22.07 -5.01
CA PRO A 407 17.52 20.64 -5.02
C PRO A 407 16.28 19.86 -5.51
N VAL A 408 16.51 18.85 -6.34
CA VAL A 408 15.48 18.00 -6.95
C VAL A 408 15.64 16.56 -6.48
N TYR A 409 14.56 15.99 -5.95
CA TYR A 409 14.40 14.57 -5.68
C TYR A 409 13.46 13.95 -6.74
N ARG A 410 13.81 12.78 -7.29
CA ARG A 410 13.03 12.02 -8.28
C ARG A 410 12.38 10.81 -7.60
N LYS A 411 11.06 10.66 -7.74
CA LYS A 411 10.32 9.50 -7.23
C LYS A 411 10.91 8.20 -7.77
N SER A 412 11.06 7.19 -6.92
CA SER A 412 11.67 5.91 -7.31
C SER A 412 10.85 4.68 -6.94
N LYS A 413 9.77 4.82 -6.14
CA LYS A 413 8.70 3.81 -6.08
C LYS A 413 7.50 4.28 -6.88
N LEU A 414 7.34 3.67 -8.05
CA LEU A 414 6.31 4.02 -9.02
C LEU A 414 5.07 3.15 -8.85
N VAL A 415 3.91 3.73 -9.09
CA VAL A 415 2.63 3.03 -9.13
C VAL A 415 2.54 2.20 -10.42
N PRO A 416 2.38 0.86 -10.32
CA PRO A 416 2.22 0.00 -11.49
C PRO A 416 0.98 0.39 -12.31
N GLY A 417 1.17 0.61 -13.62
CA GLY A 417 0.14 1.08 -14.55
C GLY A 417 0.35 2.56 -14.90
N PRO A 418 -0.11 3.51 -14.06
CA PRO A 418 -0.02 4.94 -14.36
C PRO A 418 1.42 5.44 -14.56
N GLU A 419 2.36 5.05 -13.69
CA GLU A 419 3.73 5.61 -13.70
C GLU A 419 4.77 4.67 -14.31
N ILE A 420 4.49 3.37 -14.37
CA ILE A 420 5.38 2.38 -14.97
C ILE A 420 4.56 1.27 -15.62
N PHE A 421 4.98 0.83 -16.82
CA PHE A 421 4.50 -0.40 -17.40
C PHE A 421 5.34 -1.60 -16.92
N PRO A 422 4.84 -2.44 -15.98
CA PRO A 422 5.63 -3.49 -15.36
C PRO A 422 6.11 -4.53 -16.37
N TYR A 423 7.38 -4.89 -16.29
CA TYR A 423 8.06 -5.85 -17.15
C TYR A 423 7.75 -5.65 -18.63
N SER A 424 7.83 -4.40 -19.12
CA SER A 424 7.40 -4.02 -20.48
C SER A 424 8.05 -4.81 -21.61
N ARG A 425 9.24 -5.40 -21.38
CA ARG A 425 9.91 -6.33 -22.31
C ARG A 425 9.21 -7.70 -22.38
N VAL A 426 8.69 -8.20 -21.26
CA VAL A 426 7.98 -9.49 -21.17
C VAL A 426 6.54 -9.34 -21.63
N PHE A 427 5.87 -8.26 -21.20
CA PHE A 427 4.45 -8.02 -21.50
C PHE A 427 4.24 -7.10 -22.70
N PHE A 428 5.19 -6.98 -23.63
CA PHE A 428 5.13 -6.01 -24.74
C PHE A 428 3.82 -6.05 -25.56
N PHE A 429 3.16 -7.22 -25.64
CA PHE A 429 1.87 -7.39 -26.32
C PHE A 429 0.70 -6.66 -25.64
N LEU A 430 0.84 -6.24 -24.38
CA LEU A 430 -0.14 -5.44 -23.66
C LEU A 430 0.02 -3.93 -23.85
N LYS A 431 1.06 -3.45 -24.56
CA LYS A 431 1.26 -2.00 -24.81
C LYS A 431 0.01 -1.29 -25.34
N PRO A 432 -0.71 -1.82 -26.36
CA PRO A 432 -1.92 -1.16 -26.86
C PRO A 432 -3.05 -1.08 -25.83
N LEU A 433 -3.09 -2.01 -24.87
CA LEU A 433 -4.05 -1.98 -23.76
C LEU A 433 -3.63 -0.93 -22.73
N VAL A 434 -2.34 -0.83 -22.41
CA VAL A 434 -1.82 0.18 -21.47
C VAL A 434 -2.06 1.59 -21.98
N ASP A 435 -1.79 1.85 -23.27
CA ASP A 435 -2.05 3.16 -23.89
C ASP A 435 -3.54 3.53 -23.85
N ARG A 436 -4.43 2.56 -24.08
CA ARG A 436 -5.89 2.76 -24.01
C ARG A 436 -6.43 2.96 -22.59
N LEU A 437 -5.68 2.55 -21.57
CA LEU A 437 -6.04 2.68 -20.16
C LEU A 437 -5.36 3.89 -19.50
N GLU A 438 -4.85 4.84 -20.30
CA GLU A 438 -4.16 6.05 -19.84
C GLU A 438 -2.92 5.74 -18.97
N GLY A 439 -2.36 4.52 -19.09
CA GLY A 439 -1.12 4.15 -18.44
C GLY A 439 0.10 4.61 -19.25
N THR A 440 1.27 4.69 -18.61
CA THR A 440 2.49 5.13 -19.30
C THR A 440 3.32 3.95 -19.81
N VAL A 441 3.43 3.78 -21.14
CA VAL A 441 4.27 2.72 -21.75
C VAL A 441 5.77 2.96 -21.55
N ALA A 442 6.23 4.22 -21.66
CA ALA A 442 7.62 4.59 -21.35
C ALA A 442 7.91 4.58 -19.84
N GLY A 443 6.88 4.82 -19.02
CA GLY A 443 7.00 5.14 -17.60
C GLY A 443 7.54 6.56 -17.34
N VAL A 444 7.84 6.82 -16.07
CA VAL A 444 8.55 8.01 -15.59
C VAL A 444 9.97 7.66 -15.13
N GLY A 445 10.88 8.63 -15.21
CA GLY A 445 12.25 8.48 -14.73
C GLY A 445 12.32 8.35 -13.22
N THR A 446 13.38 7.71 -12.74
CA THR A 446 13.62 7.43 -11.31
C THR A 446 15.06 7.78 -10.96
N GLN A 447 15.41 7.83 -9.67
CA GLN A 447 16.81 7.91 -9.25
C GLN A 447 17.31 6.60 -8.63
N PRO A 448 18.61 6.27 -8.78
CA PRO A 448 19.15 4.99 -8.30
C PRO A 448 19.08 4.84 -6.77
N GLN A 449 19.23 5.95 -6.06
CA GLN A 449 19.21 5.97 -4.61
C GLN A 449 18.38 7.14 -4.12
N ARG A 450 17.48 6.90 -3.17
CA ARG A 450 16.78 7.95 -2.43
C ARG A 450 17.75 8.97 -1.82
N SER A 451 17.36 10.24 -1.71
CA SER A 451 18.15 11.31 -1.09
C SER A 451 17.27 12.17 -0.20
N VAL A 452 17.89 12.99 0.65
CA VAL A 452 17.21 13.96 1.50
C VAL A 452 17.23 15.34 0.85
N LEU A 453 16.32 16.22 1.27
CA LEU A 453 16.42 17.65 0.98
C LEU A 453 16.97 18.34 2.23
N SER A 454 18.06 19.09 2.04
CA SER A 454 18.88 19.65 3.12
C SER A 454 18.65 21.15 3.25
N SER A 455 18.55 21.65 4.47
CA SER A 455 18.60 23.09 4.75
C SER A 455 19.16 23.38 6.14
N GLU A 456 19.32 24.66 6.49
CA GLU A 456 19.73 25.07 7.85
C GLU A 456 18.71 24.67 8.92
N ALA A 457 17.44 24.47 8.53
CA ALA A 457 16.39 23.99 9.42
C ALA A 457 16.49 22.46 9.66
N GLY A 458 17.11 21.71 8.75
CA GLY A 458 17.42 20.28 8.92
C GLY A 458 17.26 19.47 7.64
N GLU A 459 17.36 18.16 7.81
CA GLU A 459 17.28 17.19 6.71
C GLU A 459 15.90 16.53 6.66
N ILE A 460 15.24 16.56 5.50
CA ILE A 460 13.90 15.97 5.34
C ILE A 460 13.89 14.85 4.29
N ALA A 461 13.04 13.84 4.51
CA ALA A 461 12.75 12.82 3.53
C ALA A 461 11.59 13.27 2.61
N PRO A 462 11.81 13.54 1.32
CA PRO A 462 10.76 13.93 0.40
C PRO A 462 9.99 12.71 -0.14
N ALA A 463 9.19 12.06 0.70
CA ALA A 463 8.46 10.86 0.31
C ALA A 463 7.26 11.22 -0.58
N ILE A 464 7.30 10.81 -1.85
CA ILE A 464 6.22 11.12 -2.80
C ILE A 464 5.20 9.98 -2.81
N CYS A 465 4.00 10.26 -2.33
CA CYS A 465 2.81 9.42 -2.42
C CYS A 465 3.11 7.97 -2.03
N TYR A 466 3.06 7.08 -3.01
CA TYR A 466 3.23 5.63 -2.91
C TYR A 466 4.53 5.20 -2.21
N GLU A 467 5.59 6.01 -2.25
CA GLU A 467 6.87 5.72 -1.58
C GLU A 467 6.75 5.52 -0.06
N SER A 468 5.82 6.25 0.56
CA SER A 468 5.63 6.22 2.02
C SER A 468 5.14 4.85 2.53
N ILE A 469 4.53 4.03 1.68
CA ILE A 469 3.98 2.72 2.05
C ILE A 469 5.08 1.66 2.18
N PHE A 470 6.27 1.90 1.63
CA PHE A 470 7.37 0.93 1.64
C PHE A 470 8.29 1.16 2.85
N GLY A 471 8.05 0.44 3.95
CA GLY A 471 8.81 0.58 5.21
C GLY A 471 10.33 0.56 5.04
N GLU A 472 10.90 -0.52 4.51
CA GLU A 472 12.36 -0.60 4.30
C GLU A 472 12.86 0.45 3.29
N TYR A 473 12.02 0.90 2.35
CA TYR A 473 12.40 1.98 1.46
C TYR A 473 12.57 3.30 2.23
N VAL A 474 11.61 3.65 3.08
CA VAL A 474 11.65 4.84 3.94
C VAL A 474 12.89 4.83 4.85
N THR A 475 13.29 3.67 5.37
CA THR A 475 14.45 3.57 6.28
C THR A 475 15.73 4.17 5.73
N GLY A 476 15.94 4.22 4.41
CA GLY A 476 17.18 4.80 3.91
C GLY A 476 17.11 6.25 3.48
N TYR A 477 15.97 6.93 3.58
CA TYR A 477 16.02 8.38 3.78
C TYR A 477 16.62 8.67 5.15
N VAL A 478 16.14 7.94 6.17
CA VAL A 478 16.59 8.09 7.56
C VAL A 478 18.07 7.73 7.72
N ARG A 479 18.54 6.64 7.09
CA ARG A 479 19.99 6.32 7.05
C ARG A 479 20.84 7.35 6.29
N LYS A 480 20.23 8.19 5.45
CA LYS A 480 20.87 9.32 4.78
C LYS A 480 20.76 10.63 5.55
N GLY A 481 20.25 10.60 6.79
CA GLY A 481 20.21 11.75 7.68
C GLY A 481 18.84 12.38 7.87
N ALA A 482 17.78 11.90 7.21
CA ALA A 482 16.45 12.51 7.35
C ALA A 482 15.98 12.52 8.82
N GLN A 483 15.61 13.71 9.30
CA GLN A 483 15.19 14.00 10.67
C GLN A 483 13.67 14.08 10.81
N ALA A 484 12.97 14.31 9.70
CA ALA A 484 11.53 14.24 9.55
C ALA A 484 11.15 13.67 8.17
N ILE A 485 9.91 13.23 8.00
CA ILE A 485 9.41 12.70 6.73
C ILE A 485 8.32 13.63 6.19
N PHE A 486 8.50 14.15 4.98
CA PHE A 486 7.51 14.99 4.34
C PHE A 486 6.83 14.16 3.26
N ILE A 487 5.55 13.84 3.47
CA ILE A 487 4.74 13.08 2.52
C ILE A 487 3.98 14.05 1.64
N MET A 488 4.23 14.01 0.34
CA MET A 488 3.51 14.79 -0.67
C MET A 488 2.68 13.83 -1.50
N THR A 489 1.36 13.99 -1.54
CA THR A 489 0.49 13.01 -2.22
C THR A 489 -0.70 13.64 -2.91
N ASN A 490 -1.27 12.93 -3.87
CA ASN A 490 -2.56 13.22 -4.46
C ASN A 490 -3.52 12.03 -4.26
N ASP A 491 -4.28 12.03 -3.16
CA ASP A 491 -5.15 10.90 -2.81
C ASP A 491 -6.59 11.03 -3.36
N GLY A 492 -6.90 12.11 -4.10
CA GLY A 492 -8.23 12.32 -4.68
C GLY A 492 -8.64 11.25 -5.70
N TRP A 493 -7.67 10.53 -6.27
CA TRP A 493 -7.88 9.45 -7.24
C TRP A 493 -8.75 8.29 -6.72
N TRP A 494 -8.94 8.18 -5.41
CA TRP A 494 -9.65 7.08 -4.76
C TRP A 494 -11.03 7.47 -4.26
N ASP A 495 -11.48 8.70 -4.52
CA ASP A 495 -12.70 9.32 -3.99
C ASP A 495 -12.71 9.32 -2.44
N ASN A 496 -13.82 9.73 -1.82
CA ASN A 496 -13.96 9.66 -0.37
C ASN A 496 -14.24 8.22 0.12
N THR A 497 -13.26 7.33 -0.05
CA THR A 497 -13.32 5.91 0.29
C THR A 497 -12.10 5.46 1.09
N ALA A 498 -11.95 4.14 1.27
CA ALA A 498 -10.92 3.57 2.13
C ALA A 498 -9.47 3.88 1.70
N GLY A 499 -9.19 4.07 0.41
CA GLY A 499 -7.81 4.20 -0.08
C GLY A 499 -7.04 5.32 0.61
N HIS A 500 -7.56 6.55 0.63
CA HIS A 500 -6.84 7.70 1.18
C HIS A 500 -6.64 7.59 2.70
N ARG A 501 -7.62 7.03 3.40
CA ARG A 501 -7.57 6.82 4.86
C ARG A 501 -6.60 5.70 5.22
N GLN A 502 -6.61 4.58 4.48
CA GLN A 502 -5.62 3.52 4.62
C GLN A 502 -4.20 4.06 4.37
N HIS A 503 -4.02 4.89 3.33
CA HIS A 503 -2.74 5.53 3.03
C HIS A 503 -2.25 6.45 4.17
N LEU A 504 -3.13 7.26 4.75
CA LEU A 504 -2.84 8.07 5.93
C LEU A 504 -2.40 7.20 7.12
N HIS A 505 -3.14 6.14 7.44
CA HIS A 505 -2.81 5.27 8.57
C HIS A 505 -1.50 4.50 8.35
N PHE A 506 -1.13 4.15 7.12
CA PHE A 506 0.17 3.54 6.84
C PHE A 506 1.34 4.49 7.14
N ALA A 507 1.13 5.80 7.03
CA ALA A 507 2.12 6.78 7.46
C ALA A 507 2.36 6.73 8.98
N SER A 508 1.33 6.46 9.80
CA SER A 508 1.51 6.24 11.25
C SER A 508 2.47 5.07 11.55
N LEU A 509 2.42 4.00 10.76
CA LEU A 509 3.37 2.89 10.91
C LEU A 509 4.80 3.31 10.57
N ARG A 510 5.00 4.16 9.55
CA ARG A 510 6.32 4.72 9.22
C ARG A 510 6.88 5.60 10.33
N ALA A 511 6.02 6.41 10.95
CA ALA A 511 6.43 7.26 12.06
C ALA A 511 6.95 6.44 13.24
N ILE A 512 6.27 5.34 13.58
CA ILE A 512 6.69 4.39 14.64
C ILE A 512 7.99 3.69 14.25
N GLU A 513 8.02 3.09 13.06
CA GLU A 513 9.16 2.32 12.55
C GLU A 513 10.46 3.12 12.53
N ALA A 514 10.38 4.41 12.22
CA ALA A 514 11.53 5.30 12.10
C ALA A 514 11.75 6.23 13.29
N ARG A 515 10.78 6.35 14.22
CA ARG A 515 10.71 7.43 15.23
C ARG A 515 10.93 8.81 14.59
N ARG A 516 10.16 9.09 13.55
CA ARG A 516 10.19 10.35 12.80
C ARG A 516 8.80 10.97 12.79
N ASP A 517 8.74 12.27 13.01
CA ASP A 517 7.52 13.00 12.74
C ASP A 517 7.32 13.13 11.23
N ILE A 518 6.05 13.25 10.86
CA ILE A 518 5.60 13.34 9.48
C ILE A 518 4.80 14.63 9.30
N ALA A 519 5.16 15.41 8.29
CA ALA A 519 4.29 16.44 7.71
C ALA A 519 3.70 15.88 6.41
N ARG A 520 2.38 15.74 6.34
CA ARG A 520 1.71 15.11 5.21
C ARG A 520 0.81 16.11 4.50
N SER A 521 1.16 16.47 3.27
CA SER A 521 0.38 17.33 2.38
C SER A 521 -0.32 16.51 1.30
N ALA A 522 -1.64 16.49 1.34
CA ALA A 522 -2.51 15.91 0.32
C ALA A 522 -3.07 17.00 -0.59
N ASN A 523 -3.21 16.74 -1.89
CA ASN A 523 -3.93 17.63 -2.80
C ASN A 523 -5.44 17.63 -2.48
N THR A 524 -6.06 16.47 -2.68
CA THR A 524 -7.38 16.07 -2.17
C THR A 524 -7.15 14.82 -1.33
N GLY A 525 -7.79 14.71 -0.18
CA GLY A 525 -7.48 13.69 0.82
C GLY A 525 -7.34 14.30 2.21
N VAL A 526 -6.58 13.65 3.09
CA VAL A 526 -6.30 14.13 4.45
C VAL A 526 -4.85 14.59 4.54
N SER A 527 -4.68 15.88 4.85
CA SER A 527 -3.42 16.47 5.29
C SER A 527 -3.36 16.44 6.81
N ALA A 528 -2.19 16.17 7.37
CA ALA A 528 -2.03 16.03 8.82
C ALA A 528 -0.55 16.13 9.23
N PHE A 529 -0.33 16.26 10.53
CA PHE A 529 0.93 15.93 11.17
C PHE A 529 0.82 14.56 11.84
N ILE A 530 1.90 13.78 11.88
CA ILE A 530 1.93 12.51 12.59
C ILE A 530 3.18 12.47 13.45
N ASN A 531 3.04 12.24 14.75
CA ASN A 531 4.18 12.23 15.66
C ASN A 531 4.93 10.88 15.66
N GLN A 532 6.06 10.81 16.36
CA GLN A 532 6.91 9.60 16.49
C GLN A 532 6.21 8.38 17.12
N ARG A 533 5.07 8.55 17.77
CA ARG A 533 4.23 7.45 18.28
C ARG A 533 3.23 6.95 17.24
N GLY A 534 3.07 7.65 16.12
CA GLY A 534 2.08 7.35 15.09
C GLY A 534 0.72 8.03 15.31
N ASP A 535 0.61 8.95 16.27
CA ASP A 535 -0.62 9.70 16.54
C ASP A 535 -0.84 10.74 15.42
N ILE A 536 -2.02 10.72 14.82
CA ILE A 536 -2.41 11.69 13.78
C ILE A 536 -2.93 12.95 14.46
N LEU A 537 -2.34 14.10 14.12
CA LEU A 537 -2.61 15.42 14.69
C LEU A 537 -3.09 16.36 13.59
N GLN A 538 -4.09 17.20 13.91
CA GLN A 538 -4.63 18.23 13.00
C GLN A 538 -5.03 17.69 11.61
N ALA A 539 -5.66 16.52 11.55
CA ALA A 539 -6.17 15.98 10.29
C ALA A 539 -7.23 16.91 9.68
N THR A 540 -7.05 17.29 8.41
CA THR A 540 -8.06 18.00 7.60
C THR A 540 -9.15 17.04 7.12
N HIS A 541 -10.27 17.57 6.62
CA HIS A 541 -11.27 16.73 5.98
C HIS A 541 -10.93 16.46 4.50
N TYR A 542 -11.50 15.37 3.98
CA TYR A 542 -11.53 15.11 2.55
C TYR A 542 -12.37 16.19 1.84
N ASP A 543 -11.95 16.61 0.65
CA ASP A 543 -12.66 17.61 -0.18
C ASP A 543 -12.80 19.00 0.48
N GLU A 544 -11.76 19.42 1.21
CA GLU A 544 -11.68 20.72 1.89
C GLU A 544 -10.40 21.46 1.49
N ALA A 545 -10.47 22.74 1.15
CA ALA A 545 -9.28 23.58 0.99
C ALA A 545 -8.85 24.09 2.38
N ALA A 546 -7.60 23.81 2.77
CA ALA A 546 -7.12 24.08 4.12
C ALA A 546 -5.62 24.39 4.16
N ALA A 547 -5.20 25.11 5.20
CA ALA A 547 -3.81 25.21 5.63
C ALA A 547 -3.73 24.95 7.13
N ILE A 548 -2.89 23.99 7.53
CA ILE A 548 -2.68 23.64 8.94
C ILE A 548 -1.25 23.97 9.36
N LYS A 549 -1.09 24.40 10.61
CA LYS A 549 0.21 24.74 11.20
C LYS A 549 0.45 23.93 12.46
N GLY A 550 1.58 23.22 12.47
CA GLY A 550 1.98 22.35 13.56
C GLY A 550 3.46 22.51 13.91
N THR A 551 3.83 21.99 15.07
CA THR A 551 5.23 21.80 15.45
C THR A 551 5.54 20.31 15.34
N ILE A 552 6.56 19.97 14.57
CA ILE A 552 7.09 18.61 14.47
C ILE A 552 8.52 18.57 14.98
N ARG A 553 8.99 17.39 15.39
CA ARG A 553 10.34 17.19 15.92
C ARG A 553 11.26 16.53 14.92
N PHE A 554 12.38 17.21 14.67
CA PHE A 554 13.48 16.72 13.86
C PHE A 554 14.38 15.85 14.74
N ASN A 555 14.28 14.55 14.57
CA ASN A 555 14.92 13.52 15.40
C ASN A 555 16.02 12.79 14.62
N ASP A 556 17.18 12.56 15.23
CA ASP A 556 18.32 11.84 14.62
C ASP A 556 18.41 10.37 15.05
N THR A 557 17.58 9.94 16.00
CA THR A 557 17.63 8.58 16.57
C THR A 557 17.44 7.52 15.48
N ILE A 558 18.26 6.47 15.50
CA ILE A 558 18.17 5.35 14.57
C ILE A 558 17.56 4.14 15.28
N THR A 559 16.35 3.76 14.90
CA THR A 559 15.68 2.56 15.40
C THR A 559 16.37 1.29 14.92
N PHE A 560 16.07 0.16 15.56
CA PHE A 560 16.56 -1.14 15.09
C PHE A 560 16.04 -1.45 13.68
N TYR A 561 14.77 -1.14 13.39
CA TYR A 561 14.19 -1.34 12.07
C TYR A 561 14.86 -0.46 11.00
N VAL A 562 15.20 0.80 11.30
CA VAL A 562 15.94 1.65 10.36
C VAL A 562 17.32 1.06 10.04
N ARG A 563 18.00 0.48 11.04
CA ARG A 563 19.31 -0.14 10.88
C ARG A 563 19.26 -1.42 10.06
N TRP A 564 18.28 -2.28 10.34
CA TRP A 564 18.26 -3.65 9.84
C TRP A 564 17.18 -3.95 8.82
N GLY A 565 16.27 -3.03 8.53
CA GLY A 565 15.16 -3.15 7.60
C GLY A 565 14.31 -4.41 7.79
N ASP A 566 13.83 -4.99 6.69
CA ASP A 566 12.96 -6.17 6.66
C ASP A 566 13.74 -7.48 6.94
N ILE A 567 14.43 -7.56 8.09
CA ILE A 567 15.22 -8.74 8.48
C ILE A 567 14.38 -10.02 8.59
N ILE A 568 13.13 -9.90 9.06
CA ILE A 568 12.20 -11.03 9.13
C ILE A 568 11.91 -11.60 7.73
N GLY A 569 11.72 -10.72 6.73
CA GLY A 569 11.52 -11.14 5.34
C GLY A 569 12.75 -11.86 4.77
N ARG A 570 13.96 -11.38 5.09
CA ARG A 570 15.22 -12.05 4.71
C ARG A 570 15.40 -13.41 5.37
N ILE A 571 15.09 -13.53 6.66
CA ILE A 571 15.13 -14.82 7.39
C ILE A 571 14.10 -15.79 6.81
N ALA A 572 12.88 -15.31 6.52
CA ALA A 572 11.85 -16.11 5.88
C ALA A 572 12.29 -16.59 4.49
N LEU A 573 12.97 -15.74 3.70
CA LEU A 573 13.52 -16.10 2.40
C LEU A 573 14.53 -17.24 2.50
N PHE A 574 15.46 -17.14 3.45
CA PHE A 574 16.41 -18.22 3.73
C PHE A 574 15.68 -19.52 4.13
N ALA A 575 14.69 -19.44 5.01
CA ALA A 575 13.88 -20.59 5.42
C ALA A 575 13.12 -21.22 4.24
N VAL A 576 12.56 -20.41 3.34
CA VAL A 576 11.86 -20.88 2.13
C VAL A 576 12.79 -21.64 1.20
N ILE A 577 14.02 -21.17 0.99
CA ILE A 577 15.02 -21.87 0.17
C ILE A 577 15.26 -23.28 0.75
N LEU A 578 15.49 -23.39 2.06
CA LEU A 578 15.69 -24.69 2.72
C LEU A 578 14.45 -25.58 2.66
N LEU A 579 13.25 -25.01 2.85
CA LEU A 579 11.99 -25.75 2.80
C LEU A 579 11.70 -26.30 1.39
N LEU A 580 11.93 -25.51 0.34
CA LEU A 580 11.73 -25.94 -1.04
C LEU A 580 12.70 -27.07 -1.41
N LEU A 581 13.99 -26.93 -1.06
CA LEU A 581 14.99 -27.97 -1.29
C LEU A 581 14.62 -29.28 -0.58
N ASN A 582 14.28 -29.22 0.72
CA ASN A 582 13.88 -30.40 1.47
C ASN A 582 12.58 -31.04 0.95
N THR A 583 11.60 -30.22 0.53
CA THR A 583 10.35 -30.71 -0.05
C THR A 583 10.61 -31.43 -1.37
N PHE A 584 11.47 -30.87 -2.21
CA PHE A 584 11.85 -31.46 -3.48
C PHE A 584 12.58 -32.80 -3.29
N VAL A 585 13.63 -32.83 -2.46
CA VAL A 585 14.41 -34.06 -2.19
C VAL A 585 13.52 -35.16 -1.62
N LYS A 586 12.71 -34.86 -0.60
CA LYS A 586 11.79 -35.87 -0.04
C LYS A 586 10.71 -36.29 -1.02
N GLY A 587 10.23 -35.37 -1.85
CA GLY A 587 9.26 -35.68 -2.91
C GLY A 587 9.81 -36.68 -3.93
N ILE A 588 11.10 -36.61 -4.27
CA ILE A 588 11.78 -37.59 -5.13
C ILE A 588 11.93 -38.92 -4.39
N VAL A 589 12.52 -38.92 -3.19
CA VAL A 589 12.76 -40.17 -2.43
C VAL A 589 11.47 -40.92 -2.10
N GLN A 590 10.36 -40.22 -1.89
CA GLN A 590 9.06 -40.85 -1.67
C GLN A 590 8.45 -41.41 -2.97
N ARG A 591 8.76 -40.85 -4.14
CA ARG A 591 8.36 -41.42 -5.44
C ARG A 591 9.11 -42.70 -5.75
N ASP A 592 10.40 -42.78 -5.41
CA ASP A 592 11.22 -43.98 -5.67
C ASP A 592 10.90 -45.17 -4.74
N LYS A 593 10.03 -44.98 -3.75
CA LYS A 593 9.58 -46.02 -2.79
C LYS A 593 8.25 -46.68 -3.17
N TYR A 594 7.61 -46.24 -4.25
CA TYR A 594 6.36 -46.78 -4.80
C TYR A 594 6.54 -47.06 -6.29
#